data_AF-A0A924YP68-F1
#
_entry.id   AF-A0A924YP68-F1
#
_cell.length_a   1.000
_cell.length_b   1.000
_cell.length_c   1.000
_cell.angle_alpha   90.00
_cell.angle_beta   90.00
_cell.angle_gamma   90.00
#
_symmetry.space_group_name_H-M   'P 1'
#
loop_
_entity.id
_entity.type
_entity.pdbx_description
1 polymer ?
#
loop_
_entity_poly.entity_id
_entity_poly.type
_entity_poly.pdbx_seq_one_letter_code
_entity_poly.pdbx_strand_id
1 'polypeptide(L)'
;NGQYLAKVSVLNELMSERWASGHPFYSVFTTAMPPNGPSCAASAPPSGKSVGGWFTASSRHTGGVHVLMLDGTVRFVNEKIDVGKSSATEPESNGHSSYGIWGALGTMEAGETVNDF
;
A
#
# COMPACT_ATOMS: atom_id res chain seq x y z
N ASN A 1 -8.10 -16.83 -13.56
CA ASN A 1 -7.77 -16.39 -14.93
C ASN A 1 -7.08 -15.03 -14.92
N GLY A 2 -5.93 -14.90 -14.26
CA GLY A 2 -5.11 -13.69 -14.30
C GLY A 2 -3.86 -13.98 -15.11
N GLN A 3 -3.75 -13.39 -16.29
CA GLN A 3 -2.55 -13.51 -17.12
C GLN A 3 -1.45 -12.62 -16.55
N TYR A 4 -0.36 -13.22 -16.08
CA TYR A 4 0.86 -12.48 -15.74
C TYR A 4 1.70 -12.35 -17.01
N LEU A 5 2.14 -11.12 -17.30
CA LEU A 5 3.07 -10.85 -18.41
C LEU A 5 4.35 -11.67 -18.23
N ALA A 6 4.87 -12.25 -19.32
CA ALA A 6 5.96 -13.24 -19.33
C ALA A 6 7.33 -12.76 -18.78
N LYS A 7 7.44 -11.53 -18.29
CA LYS A 7 8.65 -10.90 -17.73
C LYS A 7 8.43 -10.33 -16.31
N VAL A 8 7.54 -10.93 -15.52
CA VAL A 8 7.39 -10.59 -14.10
C VAL A 8 8.14 -11.62 -13.26
N SER A 9 9.18 -11.19 -12.55
CA SER A 9 9.82 -12.02 -11.53
C SER A 9 9.01 -11.93 -10.24
N VAL A 10 8.58 -13.08 -9.73
CA VAL A 10 7.96 -13.16 -8.40
C VAL A 10 9.05 -13.10 -7.36
N LEU A 11 8.99 -12.10 -6.48
CA LEU A 11 9.85 -12.06 -5.30
C LEU A 11 9.33 -13.10 -4.30
N ASN A 12 10.21 -13.99 -3.85
CA ASN A 12 9.86 -15.06 -2.90
C ASN A 12 10.03 -14.63 -1.44
N GLU A 13 10.20 -13.33 -1.19
CA GLU A 13 10.34 -12.75 0.13
C GLU A 13 8.95 -12.32 0.64
N LEU A 14 8.72 -12.42 1.95
CA LEU A 14 7.46 -12.01 2.56
C LEU A 14 7.55 -10.59 3.12
N MET A 15 6.45 -9.83 2.98
CA MET A 15 6.26 -8.61 3.78
C MET A 15 6.38 -8.99 5.26
N SER A 16 7.13 -8.19 6.04
CA SER A 16 7.41 -8.42 7.46
C SER A 16 8.38 -9.57 7.82
N GLU A 17 9.00 -10.26 6.84
CA GLU A 17 10.03 -11.28 7.17
C GLU A 17 11.24 -10.69 7.93
N ARG A 18 11.49 -9.39 7.73
CA ARG A 18 12.61 -8.65 8.34
C ARG A 18 12.15 -7.31 8.89
N TRP A 19 11.36 -7.34 9.96
CA TRP A 19 10.79 -6.15 10.61
C TRP A 19 11.82 -5.07 10.97
N ALA A 20 13.06 -5.45 11.27
CA ALA A 20 14.14 -4.50 11.61
C ALA A 20 14.83 -3.89 10.37
N SER A 21 14.49 -4.32 9.15
CA SER A 21 15.08 -3.79 7.93
C SER A 21 14.34 -2.54 7.47
N GLY A 22 15.10 -1.48 7.15
CA GLY A 22 14.56 -0.27 6.53
C GLY A 22 14.23 -0.39 5.04
N HIS A 23 14.40 -1.57 4.43
CA HIS A 23 13.99 -1.74 3.03
C HIS A 23 12.45 -1.66 2.94
N PRO A 24 11.91 -0.87 2.00
CA PRO A 24 10.48 -0.57 1.96
C PRO A 24 9.63 -1.83 1.76
N PHE A 25 10.16 -2.84 1.07
CA PHE A 25 9.48 -4.12 0.89
C PHE A 25 9.13 -4.85 2.20
N TYR A 26 9.94 -4.73 3.26
CA TYR A 26 9.71 -5.48 4.50
C TYR A 26 8.85 -4.76 5.52
N SER A 27 8.96 -3.43 5.58
CA SER A 27 8.50 -2.66 6.75
C SER A 27 7.58 -1.50 6.39
N VAL A 28 7.33 -1.28 5.09
CA VAL A 28 6.55 -0.12 4.62
C VAL A 28 5.46 -0.60 3.68
N PHE A 29 4.32 0.08 3.74
CA PHE A 29 3.24 -0.04 2.77
C PHE A 29 2.83 1.36 2.30
N THR A 30 2.13 1.42 1.18
CA THR A 30 1.54 2.63 0.61
C THR A 30 0.02 2.51 0.60
N THR A 31 -0.66 3.65 0.70
CA THR A 31 -2.12 3.73 0.73
C THR A 31 -2.75 4.00 -0.64
N ALA A 32 -2.05 3.65 -1.72
CA ALA A 32 -2.56 3.84 -3.09
C ALA A 32 -3.33 2.64 -3.65
N MET A 33 -3.20 1.49 -3.01
CA MET A 33 -3.84 0.25 -3.40
C MET A 33 -4.56 -0.37 -2.21
N PRO A 34 -5.63 -1.15 -2.47
CA PRO A 34 -6.46 -1.66 -1.39
C PRO A 34 -5.69 -2.63 -0.49
N PRO A 35 -6.10 -2.77 0.78
CA PRO A 35 -5.60 -3.81 1.64
C PRO A 35 -5.72 -5.19 0.99
N ASN A 36 -4.73 -6.07 1.22
CA ASN A 36 -4.61 -7.39 0.60
C ASN A 36 -4.52 -7.39 -0.94
N GLY A 37 -4.29 -6.22 -1.55
CA GLY A 37 -4.11 -6.07 -2.98
C GLY A 37 -2.76 -6.61 -3.51
N PRO A 38 -2.56 -6.54 -4.83
CA PRO A 38 -1.29 -6.90 -5.44
C PRO A 38 -0.19 -5.91 -5.07
N SER A 39 0.97 -6.41 -4.64
CA SER A 39 2.18 -5.60 -4.43
C SER A 39 3.15 -5.76 -5.59
N CYS A 40 3.78 -4.67 -6.01
CA CYS A 40 4.71 -4.63 -7.14
C CYS A 40 6.01 -3.92 -6.74
N ALA A 41 7.14 -4.56 -6.98
CA ALA A 41 8.46 -3.97 -6.76
C ALA A 41 9.06 -3.51 -8.10
N ALA A 42 9.75 -2.37 -8.11
CA ALA A 42 10.59 -2.00 -9.25
C ALA A 42 11.73 -3.03 -9.40
N SER A 43 12.19 -3.27 -10.63
CA SER A 43 13.29 -4.22 -10.86
C SER A 43 14.51 -3.84 -10.03
N ALA A 44 15.07 -4.80 -9.30
CA ALA A 44 16.23 -4.58 -8.47
C ALA A 44 17.44 -4.20 -9.36
N PRO A 45 18.23 -3.18 -8.97
CA PRO A 45 19.53 -2.95 -9.62
C PRO A 45 20.44 -4.18 -9.45
N PRO A 46 21.49 -4.34 -10.27
CA PRO A 46 22.41 -5.48 -10.22
C PRO A 46 23.11 -5.67 -8.85
N SER A 47 23.08 -4.66 -7.98
CA SER A 47 23.56 -4.71 -6.59
C SER A 47 22.62 -5.44 -5.62
N GLY A 48 21.45 -5.89 -6.09
CA GLY A 48 20.47 -6.64 -5.30
C GLY A 48 19.51 -5.76 -4.48
N LYS A 49 18.29 -6.30 -4.38
CA LYS A 49 17.09 -5.81 -3.67
C LYS A 49 16.43 -4.56 -4.28
N SER A 50 15.12 -4.66 -4.48
CA SER A 50 14.29 -3.56 -5.00
C SER A 50 14.24 -2.41 -4.00
N VAL A 51 14.69 -1.24 -4.46
CA VAL A 51 14.77 0.01 -3.68
C VAL A 51 13.46 0.78 -3.63
N GLY A 52 12.46 0.39 -4.42
CA GLY A 52 11.16 1.04 -4.48
C GLY A 52 10.09 0.15 -5.09
N GLY A 53 8.84 0.48 -4.82
CA GLY A 53 7.69 -0.28 -5.27
C GLY A 53 6.40 0.22 -4.64
N TRP A 54 5.30 -0.31 -5.14
CA TRP A 54 3.98 -0.11 -4.56
C TRP A 54 3.66 -1.34 -3.72
N PHE A 55 3.68 -1.18 -2.41
CA PHE A 55 3.47 -2.26 -1.43
C PHE A 55 2.15 -2.02 -0.71
N THR A 56 1.24 -2.98 -0.73
CA THR A 56 -0.07 -2.87 -0.08
C THR A 56 -0.01 -3.28 1.39
N ALA A 57 -0.85 -2.70 2.22
CA ALA A 57 -1.12 -3.31 3.54
C ALA A 57 -1.62 -4.74 3.34
N SER A 58 -1.03 -5.73 4.02
CA SER A 58 -1.40 -7.14 3.88
C SER A 58 -1.65 -7.79 5.23
N SER A 59 -2.69 -8.62 5.30
CA SER A 59 -3.05 -9.42 6.46
C SER A 59 -3.62 -10.76 6.01
N ARG A 60 -3.51 -11.77 6.87
CA ARG A 60 -4.19 -13.07 6.67
C ARG A 60 -5.66 -13.06 7.12
N HIS A 61 -6.14 -11.93 7.63
CA HIS A 61 -7.53 -11.78 8.03
C HIS A 61 -8.40 -11.65 6.77
N THR A 62 -9.54 -12.35 6.79
CA THR A 62 -10.49 -12.31 5.68
C THR A 62 -11.12 -10.93 5.59
N GLY A 63 -11.07 -10.32 4.40
CA GLY A 63 -11.80 -9.09 4.11
C GLY A 63 -11.10 -7.78 4.48
N GLY A 64 -9.89 -7.79 5.05
CA GLY A 64 -9.21 -6.53 5.39
C GLY A 64 -8.00 -6.64 6.32
N VAL A 65 -7.61 -5.48 6.86
CA VAL A 65 -6.44 -5.28 7.74
C VAL A 65 -6.83 -4.48 8.98
N HIS A 66 -6.13 -4.71 10.09
CA HIS A 66 -6.22 -3.83 11.26
C HIS A 66 -5.16 -2.73 11.14
N VAL A 67 -5.59 -1.47 11.27
CA VAL A 67 -4.72 -0.29 11.16
C VAL A 67 -4.72 0.43 12.50
N LEU A 68 -3.53 0.71 13.02
CA LEU A 68 -3.34 1.59 14.16
C LEU A 68 -3.30 3.03 13.67
N MET A 69 -4.20 3.85 14.17
CA MET A 69 -4.27 5.28 13.92
C MET A 69 -3.34 6.02 14.90
N LEU A 70 -2.91 7.24 14.54
CA LEU A 70 -2.01 8.04 15.38
C LEU A 70 -2.66 8.53 16.69
N ASP A 71 -3.98 8.44 16.81
CA ASP A 71 -4.72 8.68 18.06
C ASP A 71 -4.71 7.47 19.01
N GLY A 72 -4.06 6.36 18.63
CA GLY A 72 -3.97 5.13 19.40
C GLY A 72 -5.15 4.16 19.18
N THR A 73 -6.14 4.53 18.36
CA THR A 73 -7.25 3.63 18.04
C THR A 73 -6.84 2.61 16.97
N VAL A 74 -7.31 1.37 17.12
CA VAL A 74 -7.16 0.33 16.09
C VAL A 74 -8.49 0.19 15.37
N ARG A 75 -8.48 0.33 14.05
CA ARG A 75 -9.67 0.20 13.20
C ARG A 75 -9.49 -0.92 12.20
N PHE A 76 -10.55 -1.65 11.91
CA PHE A 76 -10.56 -2.62 10.83
C PHE A 76 -10.88 -1.92 9.52
N VAL A 77 -9.99 -2.04 8.54
CA VAL A 77 -10.14 -1.45 7.21
C VAL A 77 -10.42 -2.56 6.21
N ASN A 78 -11.55 -2.46 5.53
CA ASN A 78 -11.98 -3.43 4.54
C ASN A 78 -11.09 -3.37 3.28
N GLU A 79 -10.83 -4.53 2.65
CA GLU A 79 -10.14 -4.62 1.35
C GLU A 79 -10.92 -3.94 0.19
N LYS A 80 -12.20 -3.63 0.40
CA LYS A 80 -13.06 -2.88 -0.51
C LYS A 80 -13.15 -1.37 -0.21
N ILE A 81 -12.26 -0.85 0.65
CA ILE A 81 -12.17 0.59 0.90
C ILE A 81 -12.00 1.36 -0.42
N ASP A 82 -12.55 2.57 -0.48
CA ASP A 82 -12.38 3.43 -1.64
C ASP A 82 -10.91 3.82 -1.81
N VAL A 83 -10.34 3.35 -2.92
CA VAL A 83 -8.95 3.60 -3.35
C VAL A 83 -8.89 4.53 -4.56
N GLY A 84 -10.00 5.17 -4.93
CA GLY A 84 -10.07 6.07 -6.07
C GLY A 84 -9.57 5.43 -7.37
N LYS A 85 -8.70 6.15 -8.09
CA LYS A 85 -8.12 5.66 -9.34
C LYS A 85 -6.71 5.14 -9.10
N SER A 86 -6.53 3.82 -9.14
CA SER A 86 -5.22 3.16 -9.00
C SER A 86 -4.21 3.52 -10.10
N SER A 87 -4.67 4.06 -11.23
CA SER A 87 -3.84 4.54 -12.33
C SER A 87 -3.69 6.07 -12.33
N ALA A 88 -4.11 6.76 -11.27
CA ALA A 88 -3.92 8.20 -11.17
C ALA A 88 -2.43 8.52 -11.09
N THR A 89 -2.03 9.63 -11.73
CA THR A 89 -0.73 10.24 -11.47
C THR A 89 -0.70 10.69 -10.02
N GLU A 90 0.45 10.52 -9.38
CA GLU A 90 0.69 11.08 -8.06
C GLU A 90 0.31 12.58 -8.05
N PRO A 91 -0.47 13.05 -7.06
CA PRO A 91 -0.88 14.44 -7.01
C PRO A 91 0.36 15.34 -6.87
N GLU A 92 0.35 16.49 -7.56
CA GLU A 92 1.36 17.52 -7.36
C GLU A 92 1.31 18.07 -5.91
N SER A 93 2.35 18.81 -5.50
CA SER A 93 2.45 19.37 -4.13
C SER A 93 1.14 20.07 -3.72
N ASN A 94 0.61 19.72 -2.54
CA ASN A 94 -0.64 20.23 -1.96
C ASN A 94 -1.93 19.81 -2.69
N GLY A 95 -1.89 18.79 -3.55
CA GLY A 95 -3.07 18.19 -4.17
C GLY A 95 -3.80 17.20 -3.25
N HIS A 96 -5.11 17.03 -3.47
CA HIS A 96 -5.92 16.02 -2.79
C HIS A 96 -5.49 14.61 -3.21
N SER A 97 -5.74 13.62 -2.35
CA SER A 97 -5.36 12.24 -2.67
C SER A 97 -6.22 11.70 -3.82
N SER A 98 -5.57 11.27 -4.90
CA SER A 98 -6.28 10.62 -6.02
C SER A 98 -6.67 9.16 -5.72
N TYR A 99 -6.24 8.64 -4.57
CA TYR A 99 -6.45 7.27 -4.13
C TYR A 99 -7.62 7.12 -3.14
N GLY A 100 -8.63 7.99 -3.27
CA GLY A 100 -9.86 7.93 -2.47
C GLY A 100 -9.62 8.05 -0.98
N ILE A 101 -10.54 7.49 -0.19
CA ILE A 101 -10.48 7.51 1.27
C ILE A 101 -9.19 6.88 1.80
N TRP A 102 -8.78 5.75 1.23
CA TRP A 102 -7.58 5.04 1.69
C TRP A 102 -6.32 5.89 1.51
N GLY A 103 -6.19 6.55 0.36
CA GLY A 103 -5.12 7.50 0.09
C GLY A 103 -5.14 8.70 1.00
N ALA A 104 -6.33 9.27 1.23
CA ALA A 104 -6.52 10.41 2.11
C ALA A 104 -6.06 10.09 3.55
N LEU A 105 -6.40 8.90 4.07
CA LEU A 105 -5.95 8.44 5.40
C LEU A 105 -4.42 8.37 5.55
N GLY A 106 -3.70 8.08 4.48
CA GLY A 106 -2.24 8.04 4.48
C GLY A 106 -1.55 9.40 4.22
N THR A 107 -2.32 10.44 3.90
CA THR A 107 -1.77 11.76 3.53
C THR A 107 -1.62 12.62 4.78
N MET A 108 -0.39 13.00 5.12
CA MET A 108 -0.05 13.71 6.38
C MET A 108 -0.76 15.05 6.57
N GLU A 109 -1.11 15.74 5.48
CA GLU A 109 -1.82 17.04 5.49
C GLU A 109 -3.21 16.96 4.85
N ALA A 110 -3.81 15.76 4.72
CA ALA A 110 -5.15 15.67 4.17
C ALA A 110 -6.18 16.27 5.15
N GLY A 111 -6.77 17.40 4.73
CA GLY A 111 -7.91 18.03 5.41
C GLY A 111 -9.27 17.44 5.00
N GLU A 112 -9.27 16.31 4.29
CA GLU A 112 -10.48 15.67 3.79
C GLU A 112 -11.23 15.01 4.95
N THR A 113 -12.52 15.34 5.15
CA THR A 113 -13.33 14.64 6.15
C THR A 113 -13.57 13.21 5.69
N VAL A 114 -12.79 12.29 6.25
CA VAL A 114 -12.96 10.86 6.02
C VAL A 114 -14.14 10.39 6.88
N ASN A 115 -15.28 10.09 6.25
CA ASN A 115 -16.44 9.45 6.90
C ASN A 115 -16.11 7.99 7.28
N ASP A 116 -17.01 7.29 7.98
CA ASP A 116 -16.84 5.85 8.30
C ASP A 116 -16.48 5.02 7.06
N PHE A 117 -15.49 4.14 7.20
CA PHE A 117 -14.89 3.28 6.18
C PHE A 117 -14.75 1.83 6.65
#